data_AF-A0A7X7Q6K9-F1
#
_entry.id   AF-A0A7X7Q6K9-F1
#
_cell.length_a   1.000
_cell.length_b   1.000
_cell.length_c   1.000
_cell.angle_alpha   90.00
_cell.angle_beta   90.00
_cell.angle_gamma   90.00
#
_symmetry.space_group_name_H-M   'P 1'
#
loop_
_entity.id
_entity.type
_entity.pdbx_description
1 polymer ?
#
loop_
_entity_poly.entity_id
_entity_poly.type
_entity_poly.pdbx_seq_one_letter_code
_entity_poly.pdbx_strand_id
1 'polypeptide(L)'
;MSLKTRLTRLAIAAALGLSMLGMNTSATAAPPPRVPAPLPAPGPVTDNSPITCGAPVNSSQNLSFQKRSWPLTGGLNMNTNGRVTRNSGMVDATVHIYNSYWGTGYTGSVMLLLRDNCGGLIGVTEPARWGVEAKAWFWNANERHEHYVARVDQRITSRVASVEVIHNRYTTGENMKASYNAARDIACINILKLINGTDICPIPQLSR
;
A
#
# COMPACT_ATOMS: atom_id res chain seq x y z
N MET A 1 27.13 23.71 -43.77
CA MET A 1 26.78 22.31 -44.11
C MET A 1 25.67 21.88 -43.17
N SER A 2 24.39 22.02 -43.53
CA SER A 2 23.56 21.23 -44.49
C SER A 2 22.89 19.99 -43.86
N LEU A 3 21.57 20.13 -43.64
CA LEU A 3 20.47 19.16 -43.74
C LEU A 3 20.78 17.65 -43.67
N LYS A 4 20.00 16.93 -42.85
CA LYS A 4 19.00 15.96 -43.35
C LYS A 4 18.12 15.33 -42.26
N THR A 5 16.87 15.78 -42.26
CA THR A 5 15.64 15.10 -41.86
C THR A 5 15.50 13.73 -42.54
N ARG A 6 15.01 12.69 -41.83
CA ARG A 6 14.26 11.57 -42.44
C ARG A 6 13.19 11.01 -41.50
N LEU A 7 11.94 11.37 -41.79
CA LEU A 7 10.75 10.53 -41.60
C LEU A 7 10.80 9.36 -42.59
N THR A 8 10.35 8.16 -42.19
CA THR A 8 9.48 7.34 -43.06
C THR A 8 8.64 6.34 -42.27
N ARG A 9 7.38 6.22 -42.68
CA ARG A 9 6.29 5.37 -42.18
C ARG A 9 6.50 3.90 -42.58
N LEU A 10 5.85 2.96 -41.88
CA LEU A 10 5.24 1.81 -42.54
C LEU A 10 3.99 1.34 -41.78
N ALA A 11 2.85 1.42 -42.45
CA ALA A 11 1.58 0.84 -42.07
C ALA A 11 1.45 -0.51 -42.79
N ILE A 12 0.89 -1.52 -42.13
CA ILE A 12 0.43 -2.76 -42.79
C ILE A 12 -1.01 -2.98 -42.37
N ALA A 13 -1.91 -2.74 -43.33
CA ALA A 13 -3.28 -3.19 -43.35
C ALA A 13 -3.45 -4.08 -44.59
N ALA A 14 -3.99 -5.28 -44.42
CA ALA A 14 -4.45 -6.19 -45.48
C ALA A 14 -5.27 -7.29 -44.78
N ALA A 15 -6.39 -7.79 -45.29
CA ALA A 15 -7.22 -7.43 -46.41
C ALA A 15 -8.61 -8.07 -46.20
N LEU A 16 -9.62 -7.44 -46.79
CA LEU A 16 -10.99 -7.93 -46.92
C LEU A 16 -11.05 -9.16 -47.84
N GLY A 17 -11.90 -10.12 -47.49
CA GLY A 17 -12.38 -11.17 -48.39
C GLY A 17 -13.91 -11.16 -48.41
N LEU A 18 -14.51 -10.51 -49.42
CA LEU A 18 -15.92 -10.68 -49.78
C LEU A 18 -16.06 -11.90 -50.70
N SER A 19 -17.11 -12.68 -50.49
CA SER A 19 -17.74 -13.46 -51.57
C SER A 19 -19.22 -13.62 -51.26
N MET A 20 -20.06 -13.00 -52.08
CA MET A 20 -21.50 -13.21 -52.13
C MET A 20 -21.83 -14.33 -53.12
N LEU A 21 -22.87 -15.12 -52.79
CA LEU A 21 -23.83 -15.85 -53.64
C LEU A 21 -24.85 -16.40 -52.61
N GLY A 22 -26.16 -16.17 -52.60
CA GLY A 22 -27.10 -15.97 -53.69
C GLY A 22 -27.95 -17.23 -53.84
N MET A 23 -29.13 -17.29 -53.21
CA MET A 23 -30.41 -17.88 -53.67
C MET A 23 -31.29 -18.49 -52.56
N ASN A 24 -32.58 -18.15 -52.65
CA ASN A 24 -33.71 -18.52 -51.80
C ASN A 24 -34.10 -20.00 -51.92
N THR A 25 -34.45 -20.63 -50.80
CA THR A 25 -35.58 -21.57 -50.71
C THR A 25 -36.23 -21.47 -49.33
N SER A 26 -37.53 -21.20 -49.32
CA SER A 26 -38.38 -21.16 -48.13
C SER A 26 -38.46 -22.54 -47.45
N ALA A 27 -38.14 -22.60 -46.15
CA ALA A 27 -38.49 -23.72 -45.29
C ALA A 27 -38.93 -23.19 -43.92
N THR A 28 -40.13 -23.58 -43.51
CA THR A 28 -40.84 -23.15 -42.31
C THR A 28 -40.07 -23.57 -41.05
N ALA A 29 -39.48 -22.61 -40.33
CA ALA A 29 -38.79 -22.87 -39.06
C ALA A 29 -39.69 -22.52 -37.86
N ALA A 30 -39.71 -23.42 -36.88
CA ALA A 30 -40.49 -23.36 -35.64
C ALA A 30 -40.30 -22.05 -34.84
N PRO A 31 -41.29 -21.64 -34.02
CA PRO A 31 -41.15 -20.45 -33.18
C PRO A 31 -39.96 -20.58 -32.22
N PRO A 32 -39.18 -19.50 -32.01
CA PRO A 32 -37.99 -19.54 -31.16
C PRO A 32 -38.37 -19.81 -29.68
N PRO A 33 -37.52 -20.52 -28.93
CA PRO A 33 -37.74 -20.74 -27.50
C PRO A 33 -37.74 -19.40 -26.75
N ARG A 34 -38.74 -19.23 -25.86
CA ARG A 34 -38.89 -18.03 -25.04
C ARG A 34 -37.74 -17.97 -24.03
N VAL A 35 -36.79 -17.05 -24.24
CA VAL A 35 -35.69 -16.76 -23.31
C VAL A 35 -36.29 -16.27 -21.98
N PRO A 36 -35.95 -16.86 -20.81
CA PRO A 36 -36.34 -16.31 -19.52
C PRO A 36 -35.79 -14.90 -19.35
N ALA A 37 -36.59 -13.97 -18.84
CA ALA A 37 -36.15 -12.60 -18.60
C ALA A 37 -34.87 -12.57 -17.76
N PRO A 38 -33.89 -11.69 -18.06
CA PRO A 38 -32.71 -11.52 -17.23
C PRO A 38 -33.12 -11.19 -15.80
N LEU A 39 -32.53 -11.89 -14.82
CA LEU A 39 -32.67 -11.54 -13.41
C LEU A 39 -32.24 -10.06 -13.22
N PRO A 40 -32.93 -9.29 -12.36
CA PRO A 40 -32.53 -7.92 -12.07
C PRO A 40 -31.07 -7.90 -11.59
N ALA A 41 -30.28 -6.97 -12.12
CA ALA A 41 -28.93 -6.75 -11.63
C ALA A 41 -28.96 -6.47 -10.12
N PRO A 42 -28.00 -6.97 -9.33
CA PRO A 42 -27.91 -6.64 -7.90
C PRO A 42 -27.87 -5.12 -7.77
N GLY A 43 -28.84 -4.56 -7.03
CA GLY A 43 -28.85 -3.12 -6.74
C GLY A 43 -27.56 -2.72 -6.01
N PRO A 44 -27.16 -1.44 -6.09
CA PRO A 44 -26.02 -0.95 -5.31
C PRO A 44 -26.30 -1.18 -3.82
N VAL A 45 -25.42 -1.92 -3.16
CA VAL A 45 -25.45 -2.09 -1.71
C VAL A 45 -25.00 -0.77 -1.10
N THR A 46 -25.93 0.16 -0.88
CA THR A 46 -25.67 1.36 -0.09
C THR A 46 -25.76 0.97 1.38
N ASP A 47 -24.62 0.59 1.95
CA ASP A 47 -24.49 0.48 3.40
C ASP A 47 -24.60 1.90 4.00
N ASN A 48 -25.83 2.32 4.31
CA ASN A 48 -26.17 3.64 4.85
C ASN A 48 -25.88 3.74 6.36
N SER A 49 -25.02 2.88 6.90
CA SER A 49 -24.57 2.98 8.28
C SER A 49 -23.71 4.25 8.44
N PRO A 50 -24.02 5.16 9.38
CA PRO A 50 -23.16 6.32 9.63
C PRO A 50 -21.74 5.83 9.95
N ILE A 51 -20.75 6.36 9.23
CA ILE A 51 -19.33 6.04 9.46
C ILE A 51 -19.02 6.45 10.90
N THR A 52 -18.96 5.46 11.78
CA THR A 52 -18.59 5.66 13.18
C THR A 52 -17.07 5.62 13.24
N CYS A 53 -16.45 6.75 13.55
CA CYS A 53 -15.00 6.85 13.62
C CYS A 53 -14.42 5.84 14.61
N GLY A 54 -13.37 5.16 14.18
CA GLY A 54 -12.69 4.17 14.99
C GLY A 54 -13.50 2.90 15.27
N ALA A 55 -14.67 2.69 14.66
CA ALA A 55 -15.36 1.40 14.74
C ALA A 55 -14.47 0.27 14.18
N PRO A 56 -14.58 -0.97 14.69
CA PRO A 56 -13.87 -2.10 14.10
C PRO A 56 -14.26 -2.22 12.63
N VAL A 57 -13.27 -2.43 11.76
CA VAL A 57 -13.53 -2.67 10.35
C VAL A 57 -14.00 -4.12 10.24
N ASN A 58 -15.27 -4.32 9.90
CA ASN A 58 -15.93 -5.64 9.77
C ASN A 58 -15.45 -6.45 8.56
N SER A 59 -14.13 -6.59 8.41
CA SER A 59 -13.48 -7.35 7.37
C SER A 59 -12.44 -8.24 8.01
N SER A 60 -12.63 -9.55 7.87
CA SER A 60 -11.64 -10.57 8.19
C SER A 60 -10.42 -10.52 7.25
N GLN A 61 -10.43 -9.64 6.25
CA GLN A 61 -9.35 -9.50 5.29
C GLN A 61 -8.21 -8.65 5.86
N ASN A 62 -7.00 -9.06 5.54
CA ASN A 62 -5.80 -8.31 5.85
C ASN A 62 -5.78 -7.01 5.04
N LEU A 63 -5.40 -5.91 5.68
CA LEU A 63 -5.24 -4.62 5.00
C LEU A 63 -3.84 -4.56 4.40
N SER A 64 -3.71 -4.62 3.09
CA SER A 64 -2.44 -4.39 2.39
C SER A 64 -2.10 -2.90 2.29
N PHE A 65 -0.83 -2.56 2.39
CA PHE A 65 -0.32 -1.21 2.17
C PHE A 65 0.99 -1.24 1.41
N GLN A 66 1.29 -0.14 0.72
CA GLN A 66 2.58 0.05 0.07
C GLN A 66 2.96 1.53 0.06
N LYS A 67 4.26 1.80 0.16
CA LYS A 67 4.81 3.13 -0.09
C LYS A 67 6.15 3.01 -0.77
N ARG A 68 6.39 3.89 -1.72
CA ARG A 68 7.66 4.07 -2.41
C ARG A 68 8.15 5.49 -2.22
N SER A 69 9.44 5.65 -1.96
CA SER A 69 10.09 6.95 -1.79
C SER A 69 11.42 6.96 -2.53
N TRP A 70 11.38 7.47 -3.76
CA TRP A 70 12.51 7.50 -4.70
C TRP A 70 12.70 8.89 -5.32
N PRO A 71 13.82 9.60 -5.06
CA PRO A 71 14.77 9.38 -3.97
C PRO A 71 14.24 9.94 -2.64
N LEU A 72 14.59 9.29 -1.54
CA LEU A 72 14.35 9.82 -0.20
C LEU A 72 15.34 10.97 0.11
N THR A 73 16.62 10.78 -0.21
CA THR A 73 17.66 11.83 -0.18
C THR A 73 18.98 11.30 -0.74
N GLY A 74 19.71 12.11 -1.50
CA GLY A 74 21.10 11.82 -1.90
C GLY A 74 21.34 10.51 -2.69
N GLY A 75 20.30 9.76 -3.08
CA GLY A 75 20.41 8.44 -3.69
C GLY A 75 19.94 7.28 -2.79
N LEU A 76 19.52 7.54 -1.55
CA LEU A 76 18.78 6.59 -0.73
C LEU A 76 17.36 6.44 -1.26
N ASN A 77 16.92 5.20 -1.39
CA ASN A 77 15.66 4.82 -1.97
C ASN A 77 15.00 3.74 -1.13
N MET A 78 13.69 3.86 -0.87
CA MET A 78 12.97 2.92 -0.01
C MET A 78 11.61 2.56 -0.59
N ASN A 79 11.27 1.28 -0.54
CA ASN A 79 9.96 0.76 -0.91
C ASN A 79 9.50 -0.23 0.16
N THR A 80 8.36 0.03 0.77
CA THR A 80 7.77 -0.84 1.78
C THR A 80 6.46 -1.38 1.26
N ASN A 81 6.29 -2.69 1.29
CA ASN A 81 5.02 -3.36 1.03
C ASN A 81 4.70 -4.22 2.24
N GLY A 82 3.49 -4.14 2.76
CA GLY A 82 3.10 -4.95 3.89
C GLY A 82 1.60 -5.15 4.02
N ARG A 83 1.23 -5.78 5.12
CA ARG A 83 -0.14 -6.02 5.51
C ARG A 83 -0.32 -5.89 7.02
N VAL A 84 -1.50 -5.42 7.40
CA VAL A 84 -1.99 -5.48 8.78
C VAL A 84 -2.93 -6.65 8.90
N THR A 85 -2.60 -7.59 9.78
CA THR A 85 -3.46 -8.71 10.13
C THR A 85 -4.38 -8.28 11.26
N ARG A 86 -5.60 -7.88 10.89
CA ARG A 86 -6.55 -7.23 11.81
C ARG A 86 -6.92 -8.10 13.02
N ASN A 87 -6.95 -9.41 12.83
CA ASN A 87 -7.38 -10.39 13.84
C ASN A 87 -6.26 -10.90 14.76
N SER A 88 -4.98 -10.66 14.44
CA SER A 88 -3.87 -11.23 15.20
C SER A 88 -3.00 -10.20 15.91
N GLY A 89 -3.28 -8.90 15.74
CA GLY A 89 -2.44 -7.85 16.30
C GLY A 89 -1.05 -7.81 15.68
N MET A 90 -0.93 -8.03 14.37
CA MET A 90 0.37 -8.04 13.69
C MET A 90 0.39 -7.17 12.45
N VAL A 91 1.50 -6.45 12.29
CA VAL A 91 1.86 -5.75 11.06
C VAL A 91 3.12 -6.41 10.51
N ASP A 92 3.05 -6.88 9.27
CA ASP A 92 4.14 -7.53 8.56
C ASP A 92 4.42 -6.74 7.29
N ALA A 93 5.69 -6.41 7.04
CA ALA A 93 6.10 -5.73 5.82
C ALA A 93 7.46 -6.22 5.35
N THR A 94 7.69 -6.10 4.03
CA THR A 94 8.99 -6.20 3.41
C THR A 94 9.44 -4.81 2.99
N VAL A 95 10.60 -4.40 3.48
CA VAL A 95 11.26 -3.12 3.17
C VAL A 95 12.40 -3.40 2.21
N HIS A 96 12.27 -2.93 0.98
CA HIS A 96 13.36 -2.83 0.03
C HIS A 96 14.03 -1.47 0.21
N ILE A 97 15.29 -1.48 0.61
CA ILE A 97 16.15 -0.31 0.74
C ILE A 97 17.32 -0.44 -0.25
N TYR A 98 17.56 0.60 -1.04
CA TYR A 98 18.71 0.64 -1.94
C TYR A 98 19.37 2.00 -1.99
N ASN A 99 20.66 1.99 -2.28
CA ASN A 99 21.48 3.17 -2.46
C ASN A 99 22.03 3.22 -3.89
N SER A 100 21.70 4.28 -4.61
CA SER A 100 22.23 4.55 -5.94
C SER A 100 23.49 5.42 -5.93
N TYR A 101 23.88 5.95 -4.78
CA TYR A 101 25.00 6.87 -4.64
C TYR A 101 26.33 6.13 -4.43
N TRP A 102 27.37 6.59 -5.12
CA TRP A 102 28.67 5.91 -5.17
C TRP A 102 29.62 6.29 -4.04
N GLY A 103 29.42 7.45 -3.40
CA GLY A 103 30.39 8.03 -2.47
C GLY A 103 30.08 7.86 -0.98
N THR A 104 28.87 7.43 -0.61
CA THR A 104 28.49 7.30 0.79
C THR A 104 27.36 6.30 0.98
N GLY A 105 27.40 5.57 2.09
CA GLY A 105 26.31 4.71 2.55
C GLY A 105 25.22 5.53 3.24
N TYR A 106 24.03 4.94 3.35
CA TYR A 106 22.91 5.56 4.04
C TYR A 106 22.24 4.57 4.99
N THR A 107 21.72 5.09 6.10
CA THR A 107 20.79 4.35 6.95
C THR A 107 19.39 4.88 6.68
N GLY A 108 18.51 4.02 6.21
CA GLY A 108 17.09 4.30 6.08
C GLY A 108 16.35 3.82 7.31
N SER A 109 15.21 4.45 7.60
CA SER A 109 14.32 4.00 8.65
C SER A 109 12.87 4.05 8.23
N VAL A 110 12.07 3.14 8.79
CA VAL A 110 10.65 2.97 8.51
C VAL A 110 9.88 3.00 9.81
N MET A 111 8.81 3.77 9.84
CA MET A 111 7.80 3.78 10.90
C MET A 111 6.42 3.69 10.25
N LEU A 112 5.50 2.93 10.84
CA LEU A 112 4.13 2.80 10.33
C LEU A 112 3.17 3.51 11.27
N LEU A 113 2.35 4.39 10.69
CA LEU A 113 1.26 5.07 11.35
C LEU A 113 -0.05 4.38 10.98
N LEU A 114 -0.79 3.92 11.98
CA LEU A 114 -2.04 3.18 11.81
C LEU A 114 -3.21 4.13 12.05
N ARG A 115 -4.08 4.26 11.04
CA ARG A 115 -5.18 5.23 11.06
C ARG A 115 -6.53 4.53 10.99
N ASP A 116 -7.51 5.12 11.66
CA ASP A 116 -8.90 4.69 11.58
C ASP A 116 -9.57 5.09 10.26
N ASN A 117 -10.85 4.74 10.12
CA ASN A 117 -11.70 5.07 8.98
C ASN A 117 -11.96 6.58 8.80
N CYS A 118 -11.67 7.41 9.80
CA CYS A 118 -11.77 8.87 9.74
C CYS A 118 -10.39 9.55 9.58
N GLY A 119 -9.32 8.78 9.44
CA GLY A 119 -7.95 9.28 9.32
C GLY A 119 -7.27 9.61 10.65
N GLY A 120 -7.94 9.40 11.78
CA GLY A 120 -7.40 9.55 13.12
C GLY A 120 -6.27 8.57 13.37
N LEU A 121 -5.15 9.05 13.91
CA LEU A 121 -4.02 8.19 14.29
C LEU A 121 -4.40 7.39 15.53
N ILE A 122 -4.40 6.05 15.43
CA ILE A 122 -4.81 5.14 16.50
C ILE A 122 -3.72 4.15 16.90
N GLY A 123 -2.62 4.10 16.14
CA GLY A 123 -1.47 3.28 16.45
C GLY A 123 -0.21 3.76 15.75
N VAL A 124 0.94 3.42 16.30
CA VAL A 124 2.25 3.61 15.67
C VAL A 124 3.10 2.39 15.97
N THR A 125 3.92 1.99 15.00
CA THR A 125 4.85 0.87 15.16
C THR A 125 6.27 1.36 15.43
N GLU A 126 7.07 0.59 16.16
CA GLU A 126 8.44 0.99 16.49
C GLU A 126 9.28 1.19 15.22
N PRO A 127 10.08 2.26 15.14
CA PRO A 127 10.88 2.54 13.96
C PRO A 127 11.98 1.48 13.80
N ALA A 128 12.01 0.83 12.64
CA ALA A 128 13.12 -0.04 12.26
C ALA A 128 14.10 0.71 11.35
N ARG A 129 15.37 0.32 11.40
CA ARG A 129 16.46 0.96 10.67
C ARG A 129 17.36 -0.07 10.02
N TRP A 130 17.79 0.24 8.81
CA TRP A 130 18.72 -0.61 8.06
C TRP A 130 19.73 0.25 7.32
N GLY A 131 20.99 -0.17 7.41
CA GLY A 131 22.10 0.42 6.66
C GLY A 131 22.23 -0.22 5.28
N VAL A 132 22.44 0.61 4.27
CA VAL A 132 22.86 0.22 2.92
C VAL A 132 24.18 0.91 2.59
N GLU A 133 25.10 0.13 2.06
CA GLU A 133 26.43 0.61 1.69
C GLU A 133 26.37 1.57 0.50
N ALA A 134 27.47 2.29 0.26
CA ALA A 134 27.64 2.99 -1.01
C ALA A 134 27.61 1.99 -2.17
N LYS A 135 27.17 2.45 -3.35
CA LYS A 135 27.20 1.65 -4.59
C LYS A 135 28.63 1.27 -5.05
N ALA A 136 29.67 1.71 -4.34
CA ALA A 136 31.07 1.45 -4.69
C ALA A 136 31.34 -0.04 -5.00
N TRP A 137 32.29 -0.26 -5.91
CA TRP A 137 32.41 -1.35 -6.88
C TRP A 137 32.05 -2.82 -6.51
N PHE A 138 31.32 -3.44 -7.46
CA PHE A 138 31.09 -4.85 -7.82
C PHE A 138 30.58 -5.89 -6.80
N TRP A 139 30.66 -5.69 -5.47
CA TRP A 139 30.25 -6.74 -4.51
C TRP A 139 29.50 -6.26 -3.25
N ASN A 140 29.04 -5.01 -3.20
CA ASN A 140 28.53 -4.42 -1.95
C ASN A 140 27.02 -4.58 -1.72
N ALA A 141 26.64 -4.64 -0.45
CA ALA A 141 25.26 -4.64 0.06
C ALA A 141 24.58 -3.25 -0.05
N ASN A 142 24.66 -2.65 -1.24
CA ASN A 142 24.02 -1.36 -1.55
C ASN A 142 22.49 -1.51 -1.77
N GLU A 143 21.98 -2.74 -1.76
CA GLU A 143 20.57 -3.10 -1.84
C GLU A 143 20.27 -4.20 -0.81
N ARG A 144 19.14 -4.08 -0.11
CA ARG A 144 18.68 -5.06 0.87
C ARG A 144 17.15 -5.17 0.86
N HIS A 145 16.69 -6.38 1.14
CA HIS A 145 15.29 -6.68 1.41
C HIS A 145 15.19 -7.14 2.86
N GLU A 146 14.43 -6.41 3.66
CA GLU A 146 14.37 -6.60 5.11
C GLU A 146 12.94 -6.87 5.54
N HIS A 147 12.78 -7.85 6.41
CA HIS A 147 11.48 -8.16 6.99
C HIS A 147 11.24 -7.30 8.23
N TYR A 148 10.09 -6.67 8.26
CA TYR A 148 9.62 -5.83 9.34
C TYR A 148 8.37 -6.45 9.94
N VAL A 149 8.46 -6.88 11.20
CA VAL A 149 7.33 -7.45 11.92
C VAL A 149 7.16 -6.67 13.21
N ALA A 150 5.97 -6.07 13.38
CA ALA A 150 5.60 -5.37 14.60
C ALA A 150 4.34 -6.02 15.19
N ARG A 151 4.41 -6.33 16.49
CA ARG A 151 3.23 -6.70 17.27
C ARG A 151 2.52 -5.43 17.74
N VAL A 152 1.22 -5.38 17.52
CA VAL A 152 0.35 -4.26 17.87
C VAL A 152 -0.88 -4.85 18.55
N ASP A 153 -1.45 -4.15 19.53
CA ASP A 153 -2.66 -4.62 20.18
C ASP A 153 -3.79 -4.88 19.16
N GLN A 154 -4.47 -6.02 19.27
CA GLN A 154 -5.57 -6.40 18.38
C GLN A 154 -6.73 -5.38 18.40
N ARG A 155 -6.93 -4.70 19.54
CA ARG A 155 -7.91 -3.62 19.70
C ARG A 155 -7.61 -2.44 18.77
N ILE A 156 -6.34 -2.21 18.42
CA ILE A 156 -5.92 -1.24 17.40
C ILE A 156 -6.10 -1.85 16.01
N THR A 157 -5.48 -3.00 15.74
CA THR A 157 -5.43 -3.56 14.37
C THR A 157 -6.81 -3.85 13.79
N SER A 158 -7.78 -4.24 14.62
CA SER A 158 -9.19 -4.42 14.21
C SER A 158 -9.87 -3.14 13.72
N ARG A 159 -9.38 -1.96 14.11
CA ARG A 159 -9.93 -0.64 13.76
C ARG A 159 -9.14 0.08 12.66
N VAL A 160 -8.02 -0.49 12.22
CA VAL A 160 -7.17 0.12 11.20
C VAL A 160 -7.84 0.06 9.84
N ALA A 161 -8.10 1.23 9.26
CA ALA A 161 -8.62 1.37 7.91
C ALA A 161 -7.52 1.71 6.90
N SER A 162 -6.47 2.43 7.33
CA SER A 162 -5.34 2.80 6.47
C SER A 162 -4.02 2.79 7.24
N VAL A 163 -2.93 2.59 6.50
CA VAL A 163 -1.56 2.64 7.02
C VAL A 163 -0.79 3.69 6.26
N GLU A 164 -0.19 4.62 6.99
CA GLU A 164 0.75 5.58 6.44
C GLU A 164 2.18 5.14 6.80
N VAL A 165 2.96 4.83 5.77
CA VAL A 165 4.38 4.49 5.93
C VAL A 165 5.19 5.78 5.98
N ILE A 166 6.06 5.94 6.96
CA ILE A 166 7.03 7.03 7.03
C ILE A 166 8.41 6.47 6.73
N HIS A 167 8.95 6.84 5.58
CA HIS A 167 10.36 6.60 5.25
C HIS A 167 11.17 7.83 5.67
N ASN A 168 12.31 7.61 6.31
CA ASN A 168 13.23 8.69 6.64
C ASN A 168 14.68 8.26 6.42
N ARG A 169 15.56 9.24 6.15
CA ARG A 169 16.98 9.02 6.31
C ARG A 169 17.30 9.15 7.79
N TYR A 170 17.86 8.09 8.34
CA TYR A 170 18.36 8.10 9.69
C TYR A 170 19.71 8.82 9.71
N THR A 171 19.72 10.07 10.16
CA THR A 171 20.94 10.86 10.40
C THR A 171 21.32 10.88 11.87
N THR A 172 20.34 10.98 12.78
CA THR A 172 20.51 10.94 14.23
C THR A 172 19.32 10.23 14.90
N GLY A 173 19.57 9.53 16.02
CA GLY A 173 18.54 8.75 16.71
C GLY A 173 17.47 9.56 17.44
N GLU A 174 17.79 10.79 17.83
CA GLU A 174 16.90 11.65 18.61
C GLU A 174 15.67 12.10 17.82
N ASN A 175 15.83 12.40 16.52
CA ASN A 175 14.75 12.90 15.67
C ASN A 175 13.65 11.86 15.44
N MET A 176 14.03 10.60 15.26
CA MET A 176 13.05 9.52 15.05
C MET A 176 12.37 9.10 16.34
N LYS A 177 13.10 9.08 17.46
CA LYS A 177 12.53 8.82 18.77
C LYS A 177 11.50 9.88 19.16
N ALA A 178 11.84 11.16 18.99
CA ALA A 178 10.91 12.26 19.26
C ALA A 178 9.66 12.16 18.37
N SER A 179 9.84 11.87 17.08
CA SER A 179 8.73 11.69 16.13
C SER A 179 7.83 10.51 16.50
N TYR A 180 8.42 9.38 16.91
CA TYR A 180 7.68 8.21 17.37
C TYR A 180 6.90 8.51 18.65
N ASN A 181 7.54 9.12 19.65
CA ASN A 181 6.88 9.43 20.92
C ASN A 181 5.74 10.44 20.74
N ALA A 182 5.92 11.47 19.90
CA ALA A 182 4.85 12.39 19.56
C ALA A 182 3.66 11.70 18.85
N ALA A 183 3.95 10.83 17.87
CA ALA A 183 2.93 10.05 17.20
C ALA A 183 2.22 9.08 18.16
N ARG A 184 2.97 8.44 19.06
CA ARG A 184 2.46 7.57 20.11
C ARG A 184 1.50 8.32 21.01
N ASP A 185 1.85 9.50 21.50
CA ASP A 185 1.01 10.22 22.46
C ASP A 185 -0.34 10.61 21.85
N ILE A 186 -0.34 11.03 20.58
CA ILE A 186 -1.57 11.26 19.82
C ILE A 186 -2.37 9.96 19.65
N ALA A 187 -1.70 8.87 19.26
CA ALA A 187 -2.32 7.57 19.06
C ALA A 187 -2.96 7.03 20.35
N CYS A 188 -2.27 7.17 21.48
CA CYS A 188 -2.74 6.80 22.81
C CYS A 188 -4.02 7.53 23.19
N ILE A 189 -4.07 8.85 23.00
CA ILE A 189 -5.25 9.66 23.31
C ILE A 189 -6.45 9.18 22.47
N ASN A 190 -6.24 8.94 21.18
CA ASN A 190 -7.32 8.55 20.28
C ASN A 190 -7.80 7.13 20.55
N ILE A 191 -6.90 6.16 20.75
CA ILE A 191 -7.31 4.77 21.01
C ILE A 191 -8.05 4.65 22.34
N LEU A 192 -7.62 5.34 23.40
CA LEU A 192 -8.27 5.31 24.71
C LEU A 192 -9.71 5.83 24.66
N LYS A 193 -9.96 6.89 23.87
CA LYS A 193 -11.32 7.39 23.60
C LYS A 193 -12.19 6.36 22.88
N LEU A 194 -11.60 5.55 21.99
CA LEU A 194 -12.34 4.57 21.19
C LEU A 194 -12.64 3.27 21.93
N ILE A 195 -11.82 2.89 22.91
CA ILE A 195 -11.99 1.64 23.66
C ILE A 195 -12.70 1.84 25.01
N ASN A 196 -13.15 3.07 25.32
CA ASN A 196 -13.81 3.43 26.60
C ASN A 196 -13.06 2.86 27.83
N GLY A 197 -11.74 2.82 27.77
CA GLY A 197 -10.90 2.19 28.78
C GLY A 197 -10.27 3.21 29.72
N THR A 198 -10.19 2.88 31.01
CA THR A 198 -9.33 3.53 32.02
C THR A 198 -7.88 3.02 31.96
N ASP A 199 -7.50 2.35 30.87
CA ASP A 199 -6.27 1.56 30.77
C ASP A 199 -5.02 2.39 30.41
N ILE A 200 -3.86 1.83 30.74
CA ILE A 200 -2.54 2.29 30.28
C ILE A 200 -2.48 2.16 28.75
N CYS A 201 -1.88 3.15 28.07
CA CYS A 201 -1.77 3.10 26.61
C CYS A 201 -1.08 1.81 26.13
N PRO A 202 -1.71 1.05 25.21
CA PRO A 202 -1.19 -0.25 24.75
C PRO A 202 0.01 -0.13 23.80
N ILE A 203 0.45 1.10 23.48
CA ILE A 203 1.57 1.38 22.60
C ILE A 203 2.83 1.60 23.46
N PRO A 204 3.89 0.79 23.28
CA PRO A 204 5.10 0.90 24.09
C PRO A 204 5.81 2.25 23.84
N GLN A 205 6.36 2.83 24.91
CA GLN A 205 7.33 3.93 24.81
C GLN A 205 8.68 3.36 24.37
N LEU A 206 9.39 4.05 23.48
CA LEU A 206 10.80 3.71 23.23
C LEU A 206 11.63 4.17 24.43
N SER A 207 12.13 3.22 25.22
CA SER A 207 13.04 3.50 26.34
C SER A 207 14.39 4.03 25.86
N ARG A 208 15.22 4.52 26.79
CA ARG A 208 16.50 5.22 26.52
C ARG A 208 17.44 4.41 25.64
#